data_AF-A0A819MZ30-F1
#
_entry.id   AF-A0A819MZ30-F1
#
_cell.length_a   1.000
_cell.length_b   1.000
_cell.length_c   1.000
_cell.angle_alpha   90.00
_cell.angle_beta   90.00
_cell.angle_gamma   90.00
#
_symmetry.space_group_name_H-M   'P 1'
#
loop_
_entity.id
_entity.type
_entity.pdbx_description
1 polymer ?
#
loop_
_entity_poly.entity_id
_entity_poly.type
_entity_poly.pdbx_seq_one_letter_code
_entity_poly.pdbx_strand_id
1 'polypeptide(L)'
;MHRFLDIDLNDKRIPPNYGYRNQSLVSLEHALEPIVPRIDHLHQYIKEALEKCHFPSEHDLTHDQSASIYLYTMEWGAQSLYRLLNKDLQSEDPSVLTPWFDYLKLFEIALTKLPTEKKRLWCGTNDNVNKNFIKGSEIIWRSVSSCSTTLNIIKDFLDNDTNATFFMIKAVNGRNLSGYTKYPDEEEVLLGPGTRLSVKNDDLELDDGLKVVHLVEITDNNNEPLPATINTISKTSKSGNSEYISIKNTYSHDKSE
;
A
#
# COMPACT_ATOMS: atom_id res chain seq x y z
N MET A 1 6.28 -11.02 -13.35
CA MET A 1 5.19 -10.06 -13.03
C MET A 1 5.81 -9.04 -12.07
N HIS A 2 5.56 -7.72 -12.14
CA HIS A 2 6.25 -6.73 -11.25
C HIS A 2 5.39 -5.65 -10.55
N ARG A 3 4.08 -5.85 -10.32
CA ARG A 3 3.20 -4.91 -9.58
C ARG A 3 3.60 -4.58 -8.14
N PHE A 4 4.29 -5.47 -7.42
CA PHE A 4 4.44 -5.33 -5.97
C PHE A 4 5.50 -4.31 -5.51
N LEU A 5 6.24 -3.62 -6.39
CA LEU A 5 6.91 -2.35 -6.05
C LEU A 5 7.65 -1.70 -7.23
N ASP A 6 7.46 -0.39 -7.41
CA ASP A 6 8.36 0.49 -8.14
C ASP A 6 8.89 1.57 -7.17
N ILE A 7 10.14 1.46 -6.71
CA ILE A 7 10.73 2.39 -5.71
C ILE A 7 11.62 3.44 -6.38
N ASP A 8 11.38 4.71 -6.07
CA ASP A 8 12.38 5.78 -6.25
C ASP A 8 13.30 5.82 -5.03
N LEU A 9 14.56 5.46 -5.25
CA LEU A 9 15.58 5.38 -4.20
C LEU A 9 16.29 6.72 -3.97
N ASN A 10 15.94 7.76 -4.75
CA ASN A 10 16.54 9.07 -4.59
C ASN A 10 15.82 9.84 -3.48
N ASP A 11 16.49 9.94 -2.31
CA ASP A 11 16.10 10.74 -1.15
C ASP A 11 16.25 12.25 -1.43
N LYS A 12 15.55 12.74 -2.45
CA LYS A 12 15.25 14.15 -2.60
C LYS A 12 13.85 14.30 -2.05
N ARG A 13 13.69 15.00 -0.94
CA ARG A 13 12.41 15.31 -0.27
C ARG A 13 11.50 16.19 -1.14
N ILE A 14 11.17 15.73 -2.34
CA ILE A 14 10.28 16.38 -3.28
C ILE A 14 8.87 16.17 -2.73
N PRO A 15 8.12 17.25 -2.45
CA PRO A 15 6.76 17.12 -1.97
C PRO A 15 5.89 16.43 -3.03
N PRO A 16 4.92 15.59 -2.63
CA PRO A 16 4.00 15.00 -3.59
C PRO A 16 3.21 16.09 -4.34
N ASN A 17 3.00 15.89 -5.64
CA ASN A 17 2.22 16.80 -6.46
C ASN A 17 0.72 16.47 -6.34
N TYR A 18 -0.03 17.36 -5.68
CA TYR A 18 -1.47 17.22 -5.45
C TYR A 18 -2.34 18.06 -6.41
N GLY A 19 -1.79 18.52 -7.54
CA GLY A 19 -2.51 19.38 -8.50
C GLY A 19 -3.82 18.79 -9.02
N TYR A 20 -3.93 17.46 -9.02
CA TYR A 20 -5.13 16.72 -9.42
C TYR A 20 -6.34 16.91 -8.49
N ARG A 21 -6.14 17.32 -7.22
CA ARG A 21 -7.25 17.41 -6.24
C ARG A 21 -8.32 18.42 -6.62
N ASN A 22 -7.94 19.44 -7.40
CA ASN A 22 -8.84 20.48 -7.89
C ASN A 22 -9.60 20.10 -9.18
N GLN A 23 -9.31 18.94 -9.77
CA GLN A 23 -10.03 18.47 -10.96
C GLN A 23 -11.46 18.06 -10.62
N SER A 24 -12.34 18.21 -11.62
CA SER A 24 -13.68 17.64 -11.56
C SER A 24 -13.63 16.14 -11.82
N LEU A 25 -14.61 15.39 -11.32
CA LEU A 25 -14.74 13.99 -11.68
C LEU A 25 -15.24 13.89 -13.13
N VAL A 26 -14.60 13.01 -13.90
CA VAL A 26 -14.89 12.73 -15.30
C VAL A 26 -14.92 11.22 -15.54
N SER A 27 -15.34 10.77 -16.72
CA SER A 27 -15.32 9.34 -17.08
C SER A 27 -13.89 8.80 -17.18
N LEU A 28 -13.72 7.48 -17.07
CA LEU A 28 -12.42 6.83 -17.20
C LEU A 28 -11.79 7.09 -18.58
N GLU A 29 -12.62 7.08 -19.64
CA GLU A 29 -12.17 7.35 -21.00
C GLU A 29 -11.60 8.77 -21.16
N HIS A 30 -12.29 9.78 -20.63
CA HIS A 30 -11.81 11.16 -20.69
C HIS A 30 -10.58 11.36 -19.80
N ALA A 31 -10.58 10.76 -18.60
CA ALA A 31 -9.47 10.84 -17.66
C ALA A 31 -8.15 10.30 -18.24
N LEU A 32 -8.21 9.35 -19.17
CA LEU A 32 -7.05 8.72 -19.81
C LEU A 32 -6.80 9.21 -21.24
N GLU A 33 -7.61 10.10 -21.77
CA GLU A 33 -7.43 10.68 -23.12
C GLU A 33 -6.01 11.22 -23.35
N PRO A 34 -5.37 11.96 -22.41
CA PRO A 34 -3.99 12.41 -22.56
C PRO A 34 -2.94 11.29 -22.53
N ILE A 35 -3.30 10.12 -22.02
CA ILE A 35 -2.40 8.97 -21.81
C ILE A 35 -2.46 7.98 -22.97
N VAL A 36 -3.57 7.94 -23.72
CA VAL A 36 -3.77 7.07 -24.89
C VAL A 36 -2.56 7.02 -25.83
N PRO A 37 -1.90 8.14 -26.21
CA PRO A 37 -0.77 8.09 -27.13
C PRO A 37 0.50 7.43 -26.55
N ARG A 38 0.54 7.16 -25.24
CA ARG A 38 1.71 6.68 -24.50
C ARG A 38 1.67 5.18 -24.21
N ILE A 39 0.52 4.54 -24.38
CA ILE A 39 0.30 3.12 -24.09
C ILE A 39 -0.40 2.47 -25.28
N ASP A 40 0.24 1.47 -25.88
CA ASP A 40 -0.32 0.76 -27.01
C ASP A 40 -1.62 0.05 -26.58
N HIS A 41 -2.65 0.19 -27.42
CA HIS A 41 -3.96 -0.43 -27.21
C HIS A 41 -4.70 -0.01 -25.92
N LEU A 42 -4.38 1.13 -25.31
CA LEU A 42 -5.01 1.57 -24.04
C LEU A 42 -6.54 1.56 -24.07
N HIS A 43 -7.16 1.97 -25.19
CA HIS A 43 -8.62 1.93 -25.34
C HIS A 43 -9.22 0.52 -25.16
N GLN A 44 -8.51 -0.53 -25.58
CA GLN A 44 -8.98 -1.91 -25.42
C GLN A 44 -8.96 -2.32 -23.96
N TYR A 45 -7.92 -1.93 -23.21
CA TYR A 45 -7.82 -2.20 -21.78
C TYR A 45 -8.83 -1.38 -20.97
N ILE A 46 -9.10 -0.13 -21.34
CA ILE A 46 -10.18 0.68 -20.74
C ILE A 46 -11.52 -0.03 -20.92
N LYS A 47 -11.82 -0.50 -22.14
CA LYS A 47 -13.04 -1.24 -22.43
C LYS A 47 -13.12 -2.53 -21.61
N GLU A 48 -12.04 -3.31 -21.55
CA GLU A 48 -11.98 -4.51 -20.72
C GLU A 48 -12.25 -4.21 -19.24
N ALA A 49 -11.66 -3.14 -18.71
CA ALA A 49 -11.86 -2.74 -17.32
C ALA A 49 -13.32 -2.35 -17.06
N LEU A 50 -13.95 -1.58 -17.95
CA LEU A 50 -15.37 -1.24 -17.86
C LEU A 50 -16.24 -2.50 -17.91
N GLU A 51 -15.93 -3.47 -18.76
CA GLU A 51 -16.70 -4.72 -18.89
C GLU A 51 -16.55 -5.65 -17.68
N LYS A 52 -15.36 -5.71 -17.07
CA LYS A 52 -15.02 -6.72 -16.06
C LYS A 52 -14.94 -6.21 -14.62
N CYS A 53 -14.97 -4.89 -14.42
CA CYS A 53 -14.94 -4.32 -13.08
C CYS A 53 -16.14 -4.77 -12.24
N HIS A 54 -15.99 -4.65 -10.93
CA HIS A 54 -17.06 -4.96 -10.00
C HIS A 54 -18.11 -3.84 -9.98
N PHE A 55 -19.24 -4.08 -10.66
CA PHE A 55 -20.36 -3.15 -10.67
C PHE A 55 -21.68 -3.93 -10.81
N PRO A 56 -22.74 -3.60 -10.03
CA PRO A 56 -22.81 -2.53 -9.03
C PRO A 56 -21.90 -2.78 -7.83
N SER A 57 -21.40 -1.69 -7.25
CA SER A 57 -20.49 -1.71 -6.09
C SER A 57 -21.27 -1.63 -4.78
N GLU A 58 -20.90 -2.45 -3.80
CA GLU A 58 -21.37 -2.39 -2.42
C GLU A 58 -20.70 -1.29 -1.58
N HIS A 59 -19.76 -0.56 -2.17
CA HIS A 59 -19.02 0.56 -1.59
C HIS A 59 -19.33 1.89 -2.28
N ASP A 60 -20.46 1.94 -3.02
CA ASP A 60 -20.94 3.13 -3.72
C ASP A 60 -19.96 3.68 -4.79
N LEU A 61 -19.12 2.83 -5.38
CA LEU A 61 -18.31 3.23 -6.53
C LEU A 61 -19.20 3.39 -7.76
N THR A 62 -18.94 4.45 -8.54
CA THR A 62 -19.47 4.53 -9.90
C THR A 62 -18.81 3.47 -10.78
N HIS A 63 -19.41 3.21 -11.95
CA HIS A 63 -18.85 2.28 -12.92
C HIS A 63 -17.41 2.67 -13.33
N ASP A 64 -17.17 3.94 -13.66
CA ASP A 64 -15.84 4.48 -13.98
C ASP A 64 -14.84 4.36 -12.81
N GLN A 65 -15.29 4.57 -11.57
CA GLN A 65 -14.43 4.44 -10.38
C GLN A 65 -13.99 2.99 -10.18
N SER A 66 -14.92 2.03 -10.28
CA SER A 66 -14.60 0.61 -10.19
C SER A 66 -13.66 0.17 -11.32
N ALA A 67 -13.94 0.61 -12.55
CA ALA A 67 -13.10 0.34 -13.71
C ALA A 67 -11.69 0.95 -13.59
N SER A 68 -11.55 2.13 -12.97
CA SER A 68 -10.23 2.74 -12.74
C SER A 68 -9.33 1.87 -11.85
N ILE A 69 -9.90 1.26 -10.81
CA ILE A 69 -9.17 0.34 -9.93
C ILE A 69 -8.82 -0.94 -10.67
N TYR A 70 -9.79 -1.54 -11.35
CA TYR A 70 -9.55 -2.76 -12.11
C TYR A 70 -8.44 -2.55 -13.15
N LEU A 71 -8.49 -1.45 -13.91
CA LEU A 71 -7.48 -1.09 -14.90
C LEU A 71 -6.09 -0.86 -14.29
N TYR A 72 -6.01 -0.21 -13.12
CA TYR A 72 -4.74 -0.05 -12.40
C TYR A 72 -4.11 -1.42 -12.08
N THR A 73 -4.92 -2.38 -11.64
CA THR A 73 -4.42 -3.71 -11.23
C THR A 73 -4.05 -4.60 -12.42
N MET A 74 -4.51 -4.32 -13.63
CA MET A 74 -4.19 -5.13 -14.81
C MET A 74 -2.70 -5.07 -15.17
N GLU A 75 -2.12 -6.21 -15.56
CA GLU A 75 -0.74 -6.30 -16.05
C GLU A 75 -0.69 -6.89 -17.46
N TRP A 76 -0.10 -6.15 -18.39
CA TRP A 76 0.14 -6.54 -19.79
C TRP A 76 1.59 -6.26 -20.24
N GLY A 77 2.54 -6.23 -19.29
CA GLY A 77 3.96 -6.02 -19.55
C GLY A 77 4.45 -4.61 -19.24
N ALA A 78 5.54 -4.18 -19.88
CA ALA A 78 6.25 -2.94 -19.54
C ALA A 78 5.41 -1.64 -19.72
N GLN A 79 4.38 -1.68 -20.57
CA GLN A 79 3.46 -0.57 -20.80
C GLN A 79 2.19 -0.63 -19.95
N SER A 80 2.13 -1.48 -18.92
CA SER A 80 0.98 -1.53 -18.00
C SER A 80 0.74 -0.15 -17.38
N LEU A 81 -0.53 0.25 -17.25
CA LEU A 81 -0.91 1.58 -16.79
C LEU A 81 -0.23 1.94 -15.46
N TYR A 82 -0.25 1.03 -14.48
CA TYR A 82 0.36 1.25 -13.17
C TYR A 82 1.87 1.56 -13.26
N ARG A 83 2.60 0.90 -14.17
CA ARG A 83 4.05 1.10 -14.32
C ARG A 83 4.35 2.50 -14.83
N LEU A 84 3.62 2.94 -15.85
CA LEU A 84 3.81 4.27 -16.42
C LEU A 84 3.42 5.35 -15.40
N LEU A 85 2.30 5.16 -14.70
CA LEU A 85 1.88 6.07 -13.65
C LEU A 85 2.90 6.15 -12.51
N ASN A 86 3.36 5.02 -11.98
CA ASN A 86 4.34 4.97 -10.90
C ASN A 86 5.68 5.59 -11.33
N LYS A 87 6.11 5.35 -12.56
CA LYS A 87 7.30 6.02 -13.12
C LYS A 87 7.14 7.54 -13.14
N ASP A 88 6.00 8.05 -13.60
CA ASP A 88 5.76 9.50 -13.67
C ASP A 88 5.59 10.13 -12.27
N LEU A 89 4.99 9.40 -11.31
CA LEU A 89 4.89 9.82 -9.90
C LEU A 89 6.27 10.00 -9.25
N GLN A 90 7.28 9.25 -9.70
CA GLN A 90 8.67 9.32 -9.26
C GLN A 90 9.49 10.40 -10.00
N SER A 91 8.99 10.96 -11.10
CA SER A 91 9.75 11.96 -11.87
C SER A 91 10.02 13.24 -11.07
N GLU A 92 11.22 13.81 -11.20
CA GLU A 92 11.54 15.13 -10.60
C GLU A 92 10.88 16.29 -11.34
N ASP A 93 10.44 16.07 -12.58
CA ASP A 93 9.70 17.05 -13.37
C ASP A 93 8.20 16.96 -13.05
N PRO A 94 7.61 17.92 -12.32
CA PRO A 94 6.20 17.87 -11.95
C PRO A 94 5.25 17.99 -13.15
N SER A 95 5.73 18.49 -14.29
CA SER A 95 4.90 18.67 -15.48
C SER A 95 4.45 17.34 -16.09
N VAL A 96 5.23 16.27 -15.91
CA VAL A 96 4.92 14.93 -16.44
C VAL A 96 3.67 14.31 -15.80
N LEU A 97 3.27 14.80 -14.62
CA LEU A 97 2.09 14.33 -13.91
C LEU A 97 0.80 15.02 -14.38
N THR A 98 0.91 16.17 -15.04
CA THR A 98 -0.26 16.95 -15.52
C THR A 98 -1.22 16.11 -16.38
N PRO A 99 -0.75 15.29 -17.34
CA PRO A 99 -1.63 14.43 -18.13
C PRO A 99 -2.39 13.37 -17.32
N TRP A 100 -1.97 13.09 -16.09
CA TRP A 100 -2.58 12.09 -15.21
C TRP A 100 -3.62 12.67 -14.25
N PHE A 101 -3.80 13.99 -14.20
CA PHE A 101 -4.56 14.61 -13.12
C PHE A 101 -6.01 14.13 -13.04
N ASP A 102 -6.70 14.00 -14.16
CA ASP A 102 -8.08 13.52 -14.17
C ASP A 102 -8.17 12.05 -13.74
N TYR A 103 -7.23 11.21 -14.20
CA TYR A 103 -7.14 9.81 -13.78
C TYR A 103 -6.83 9.68 -12.28
N LEU A 104 -5.84 10.41 -11.77
CA LEU A 104 -5.47 10.42 -10.35
C LEU A 104 -6.62 10.91 -9.48
N LYS A 105 -7.39 11.91 -9.93
CA LYS A 105 -8.58 12.36 -9.23
C LYS A 105 -9.66 11.28 -9.16
N LEU A 106 -9.96 10.64 -10.29
CA LEU A 106 -10.94 9.56 -10.37
C LEU A 106 -10.53 8.38 -9.47
N PHE A 107 -9.26 7.97 -9.58
CA PHE A 107 -8.68 6.85 -8.84
C PHE A 107 -8.56 7.12 -7.33
N GLU A 108 -8.09 8.30 -6.90
CA GLU A 108 -8.01 8.65 -5.47
C GLU A 108 -9.40 8.59 -4.82
N ILE A 109 -10.43 9.15 -5.48
CA ILE A 109 -11.81 9.12 -4.98
C ILE A 109 -12.41 7.72 -4.98
N ALA A 110 -12.07 6.88 -5.97
CA ALA A 110 -12.47 5.47 -5.97
C ALA A 110 -11.88 4.74 -4.75
N LEU A 111 -10.59 4.93 -4.50
CA LEU A 111 -9.87 4.31 -3.39
C LEU A 111 -10.36 4.79 -2.01
N THR A 112 -10.78 6.06 -1.86
CA THR A 112 -11.28 6.54 -0.56
C THR A 112 -12.60 5.92 -0.13
N LYS A 113 -13.34 5.31 -1.07
CA LYS A 113 -14.60 4.59 -0.80
C LYS A 113 -14.39 3.15 -0.34
N LEU A 114 -13.22 2.58 -0.61
CA LEU A 114 -12.92 1.19 -0.25
C LEU A 114 -12.59 1.03 1.25
N PRO A 115 -12.81 -0.17 1.82
CA PRO A 115 -12.43 -0.47 3.19
C PRO A 115 -10.95 -0.18 3.47
N THR A 116 -10.70 0.39 4.65
CA THR A 116 -9.34 0.69 5.11
C THR A 116 -8.74 -0.48 5.87
N GLU A 117 -7.53 -0.86 5.51
CA GLU A 117 -6.75 -1.93 6.14
C GLU A 117 -5.66 -1.34 7.04
N LYS A 118 -5.84 -1.54 8.35
CA LYS A 118 -4.91 -1.10 9.40
C LYS A 118 -4.11 -2.28 9.94
N LYS A 119 -3.23 -2.81 9.11
CA LYS A 119 -2.45 -4.03 9.43
C LYS A 119 -1.08 -4.01 8.79
N ARG A 120 -0.32 -5.08 9.02
CA ARG A 120 0.95 -5.33 8.35
C ARG A 120 0.68 -5.69 6.89
N LEU A 121 1.29 -4.95 5.99
CA LEU A 121 1.28 -5.20 4.56
C LEU A 121 2.69 -5.60 4.11
N TRP A 122 2.75 -6.45 3.11
CA TRP A 122 3.96 -6.95 2.50
C TRP A 122 4.02 -6.50 1.05
N CYS A 123 5.19 -6.00 0.66
CA CYS A 123 5.50 -5.71 -0.73
C CYS A 123 6.99 -5.93 -0.96
N GLY A 124 7.47 -5.85 -2.20
CA GLY A 124 8.87 -6.16 -2.46
C GLY A 124 9.30 -5.99 -3.90
N THR A 125 10.62 -5.94 -4.07
CA THR A 125 11.30 -5.82 -5.36
C THR A 125 12.39 -6.88 -5.46
N ASN A 126 12.71 -7.30 -6.69
CA ASN A 126 13.81 -8.24 -6.97
C ASN A 126 15.19 -7.61 -6.75
N ASP A 127 15.29 -6.29 -6.53
CA ASP A 127 16.54 -5.60 -6.26
C ASP A 127 16.90 -5.58 -4.77
N ASN A 128 18.20 -5.64 -4.47
CA ASN A 128 18.70 -5.41 -3.12
C ASN A 128 18.85 -3.91 -2.85
N VAL A 129 17.85 -3.32 -2.21
CA VAL A 129 17.76 -1.88 -1.95
C VAL A 129 17.87 -1.51 -0.48
N ASN A 130 18.09 -2.49 0.41
CA ASN A 130 18.15 -2.32 1.87
C ASN A 130 19.04 -1.14 2.31
N LYS A 131 20.18 -0.95 1.63
CA LYS A 131 21.15 0.11 1.96
C LYS A 131 20.59 1.53 1.81
N ASN A 132 19.50 1.70 1.08
CA ASN A 132 18.86 3.00 0.86
C ASN A 132 17.90 3.36 2.00
N PHE A 133 17.58 2.41 2.88
CA PHE A 133 16.66 2.57 4.00
C PHE A 133 17.44 2.78 5.29
N ILE A 134 17.82 4.04 5.52
CA ILE A 134 18.58 4.41 6.71
C ILE A 134 17.66 4.36 7.93
N LYS A 135 17.99 3.51 8.89
CA LYS A 135 17.27 3.40 10.17
C LYS A 135 17.02 4.76 10.81
N GLY A 136 15.77 4.99 11.23
CA GLY A 136 15.32 6.23 11.85
C GLY A 136 15.02 7.37 10.86
N SER A 137 15.27 7.18 9.56
CA SER A 137 14.87 8.16 8.55
C SER A 137 13.36 8.14 8.30
N GLU A 138 12.87 9.27 7.76
CA GLU A 138 11.56 9.36 7.16
C GLU A 138 11.71 9.41 5.64
N ILE A 139 10.81 8.74 4.94
CA ILE A 139 10.76 8.71 3.48
C ILE A 139 9.34 9.04 3.02
N ILE A 140 9.25 9.66 1.83
CA ILE A 140 7.99 9.90 1.15
C ILE A 140 7.88 8.87 0.03
N TRP A 141 6.92 7.96 0.16
CA TRP A 141 6.66 6.92 -0.82
C TRP A 141 5.83 7.50 -1.97
N ARG A 142 6.49 7.86 -3.07
CA ARG A 142 5.87 8.66 -4.14
C ARG A 142 4.93 7.86 -5.04
N SER A 143 5.21 6.58 -5.25
CA SER A 143 4.42 5.67 -6.07
C SER A 143 3.18 5.16 -5.34
N VAL A 144 2.17 4.71 -6.10
CA VAL A 144 1.16 3.80 -5.57
C VAL A 144 1.81 2.44 -5.37
N SER A 145 1.68 1.85 -4.18
CA SER A 145 2.24 0.52 -3.92
C SER A 145 1.15 -0.53 -3.87
N SER A 146 1.29 -1.54 -4.71
CA SER A 146 0.56 -2.80 -4.53
C SER A 146 1.24 -3.61 -3.44
N CYS A 147 0.47 -4.03 -2.45
CA CYS A 147 0.92 -4.83 -1.32
C CYS A 147 -0.04 -6.01 -1.14
N SER A 148 0.40 -7.01 -0.40
CA SER A 148 -0.45 -8.11 0.05
C SER A 148 -0.50 -8.16 1.57
N THR A 149 -1.55 -8.77 2.10
CA THR A 149 -1.67 -9.05 3.53
C THR A 149 -0.89 -10.30 3.94
N THR A 150 -0.45 -11.08 2.95
CA THR A 150 0.22 -12.36 3.11
C THR A 150 1.63 -12.33 2.51
N LEU A 151 2.63 -12.63 3.34
CA LEU A 151 4.05 -12.67 2.91
C LEU A 151 4.29 -13.69 1.79
N ASN A 152 3.65 -14.86 1.85
CA ASN A 152 3.87 -15.92 0.86
C ASN A 152 3.47 -15.51 -0.55
N ILE A 153 2.42 -14.70 -0.70
CA ILE A 153 2.02 -14.15 -2.01
C ILE A 153 3.15 -13.31 -2.61
N ILE A 154 3.81 -12.50 -1.78
CA ILE A 154 4.97 -11.69 -2.22
C ILE A 154 6.21 -12.57 -2.48
N LYS A 155 6.45 -13.61 -1.69
CA LYS A 155 7.55 -14.55 -1.93
C LYS A 155 7.41 -15.29 -3.26
N ASP A 156 6.22 -15.81 -3.53
CA ASP A 156 5.90 -16.51 -4.77
C ASP A 156 6.05 -15.55 -5.96
N PHE A 157 5.68 -14.28 -5.77
CA PHE A 157 5.81 -13.25 -6.79
C PHE A 157 7.26 -12.86 -7.11
N LEU A 158 8.13 -12.85 -6.11
CA LEU A 158 9.56 -12.54 -6.24
C LEU A 158 10.40 -13.80 -6.53
N ASP A 159 9.76 -14.90 -6.93
CA ASP A 159 10.39 -16.18 -7.29
C ASP A 159 11.36 -16.72 -6.22
N ASN A 160 11.14 -16.37 -4.94
CA ASN A 160 12.06 -16.66 -3.83
C ASN A 160 13.51 -16.17 -4.07
N ASP A 161 13.70 -15.07 -4.79
CA ASP A 161 15.02 -14.50 -5.06
C ASP A 161 15.69 -14.02 -3.75
N THR A 162 16.85 -14.60 -3.44
CA THR A 162 17.69 -14.23 -2.29
C THR A 162 18.25 -12.80 -2.35
N ASN A 163 18.22 -12.16 -3.52
CA ASN A 163 18.57 -10.76 -3.70
C ASN A 163 17.42 -9.79 -3.48
N ALA A 164 16.18 -10.29 -3.46
CA ALA A 164 15.00 -9.46 -3.28
C ALA A 164 15.01 -8.74 -1.93
N THR A 165 14.38 -7.57 -1.92
CA THR A 165 14.09 -6.82 -0.70
C THR A 165 12.60 -6.87 -0.43
N PHE A 166 12.25 -7.33 0.77
CA PHE A 166 10.88 -7.35 1.26
C PHE A 166 10.66 -6.13 2.15
N PHE A 167 9.47 -5.57 2.08
CA PHE A 167 9.04 -4.49 2.95
C PHE A 167 7.90 -4.98 3.82
N MET A 168 8.06 -4.83 5.13
CA MET A 168 6.97 -5.00 6.08
C MET A 168 6.50 -3.62 6.51
N ILE A 169 5.31 -3.24 6.06
CA ILE A 169 4.75 -1.92 6.31
C ILE A 169 3.62 -2.03 7.33
N LYS A 170 3.77 -1.41 8.51
CA LYS A 170 2.63 -1.17 9.41
C LYS A 170 1.82 -0.02 8.84
N ALA A 171 0.82 -0.36 8.03
CA ALA A 171 -0.04 0.59 7.34
C ALA A 171 -1.25 0.96 8.19
N VAL A 172 -1.74 2.18 7.98
CA VAL A 172 -2.99 2.70 8.56
C VAL A 172 -3.99 3.16 7.50
N ASN A 173 -3.54 3.43 6.27
CA ASN A 173 -4.37 3.90 5.16
C ASN A 173 -4.38 2.93 3.97
N GLY A 174 -4.03 1.65 4.17
CA GLY A 174 -4.14 0.64 3.12
C GLY A 174 -5.57 0.52 2.61
N ARG A 175 -5.77 0.35 1.30
CA ARG A 175 -7.09 0.20 0.67
C ARG A 175 -7.28 -1.23 0.18
N ASN A 176 -8.24 -1.95 0.75
CA ASN A 176 -8.53 -3.33 0.38
C ASN A 176 -9.16 -3.37 -1.02
N LEU A 177 -8.56 -4.10 -1.95
CA LEU A 177 -9.07 -4.24 -3.33
C LEU A 177 -9.89 -5.52 -3.56
N SER A 178 -10.27 -6.26 -2.50
CA SER A 178 -11.08 -7.48 -2.63
C SER A 178 -12.34 -7.19 -3.44
N GLY A 179 -12.53 -7.95 -4.52
CA GLY A 179 -13.62 -7.75 -5.47
C GLY A 179 -13.31 -6.77 -6.62
N TYR A 180 -12.40 -5.81 -6.44
CA TYR A 180 -12.12 -4.74 -7.42
C TYR A 180 -10.84 -4.97 -8.25
N THR A 181 -9.95 -5.86 -7.80
CA THR A 181 -8.72 -6.22 -8.52
C THR A 181 -8.95 -7.22 -9.65
N LYS A 182 -8.07 -7.19 -10.66
CA LYS A 182 -7.94 -8.22 -11.70
C LYS A 182 -7.48 -9.57 -11.13
N TYR A 183 -6.81 -9.57 -9.98
CA TYR A 183 -6.12 -10.73 -9.39
C TYR A 183 -6.66 -11.01 -7.96
N PRO A 184 -7.84 -11.66 -7.84
CA PRO A 184 -8.52 -11.82 -6.55
C PRO A 184 -7.74 -12.65 -5.51
N ASP A 185 -6.85 -13.52 -5.96
CA ASP A 185 -6.07 -14.43 -5.10
C ASP A 185 -4.84 -13.76 -4.48
N GLU A 186 -4.57 -12.49 -4.77
CA GLU A 186 -3.37 -11.78 -4.30
C GLU A 186 -3.56 -11.06 -2.95
N GLU A 187 -4.79 -11.03 -2.43
CA GLU A 187 -5.15 -10.25 -1.24
C GLU A 187 -4.64 -8.81 -1.31
N GLU A 188 -4.81 -8.20 -2.49
CA GLU A 188 -4.18 -6.93 -2.84
C GLU A 188 -4.72 -5.77 -1.99
N VAL A 189 -3.78 -5.00 -1.43
CA VAL A 189 -4.03 -3.76 -0.69
C VAL A 189 -3.16 -2.66 -1.28
N LEU A 190 -3.74 -1.53 -1.63
CA LEU A 190 -2.97 -0.38 -2.13
C LEU A 190 -2.60 0.60 -1.03
N LEU A 191 -1.36 1.06 -1.07
CA LEU A 191 -0.93 2.31 -0.42
C LEU A 191 -0.87 3.42 -1.46
N GLY A 192 -1.47 4.55 -1.14
CA GLY A 192 -1.54 5.70 -2.03
C GLY A 192 -0.18 6.39 -2.23
N PRO A 193 -0.06 7.25 -3.26
CA PRO A 193 1.14 8.03 -3.50
C PRO A 193 1.30 9.11 -2.43
N GLY A 194 2.54 9.43 -2.09
CA GLY A 194 2.88 10.39 -1.04
C GLY A 194 2.79 9.83 0.39
N THR A 195 2.63 8.52 0.56
CA THR A 195 2.59 7.87 1.89
C THR A 195 3.90 8.16 2.64
N ARG A 196 3.81 8.73 3.84
CA ARG A 196 4.98 9.00 4.68
C ARG A 196 5.30 7.78 5.52
N LEU A 197 6.54 7.31 5.46
CA LEU A 197 6.98 6.10 6.15
C LEU A 197 8.22 6.40 7.01
N SER A 198 8.27 5.82 8.20
CA SER A 198 9.45 5.85 9.09
C SER A 198 10.14 4.50 9.05
N VAL A 199 11.44 4.48 8.76
CA VAL A 199 12.27 3.27 8.80
C VAL A 199 12.54 2.89 10.25
N LYS A 200 12.10 1.70 10.67
CA LYS A 200 12.19 1.27 12.08
C LYS A 200 13.49 0.57 12.42
N ASN A 201 13.70 0.46 13.73
CA ASN A 201 14.97 0.15 14.36
C ASN A 201 15.39 -1.32 14.32
N ASP A 202 14.61 -2.19 13.70
CA ASP A 202 14.83 -3.62 13.80
C ASP A 202 15.07 -4.15 12.39
N ASP A 203 16.31 -4.53 12.08
CA ASP A 203 16.57 -5.46 10.99
C ASP A 203 16.02 -6.81 11.48
N LEU A 204 14.80 -7.18 11.06
CA LEU A 204 14.33 -8.56 11.26
C LEU A 204 14.83 -9.32 10.05
N GLU A 205 15.90 -10.07 10.24
CA GLU A 205 16.09 -11.27 9.44
C GLU A 205 15.00 -12.25 9.89
N LEU A 206 14.08 -12.57 9.00
CA LEU A 206 13.16 -13.69 9.22
C LEU A 206 13.98 -14.98 9.17
N ASP A 207 13.48 -16.05 9.81
CA ASP A 207 14.19 -17.34 9.98
C ASP A 207 14.64 -18.00 8.66
N ASP A 208 14.19 -17.49 7.51
CA ASP A 208 14.50 -17.91 6.15
C ASP A 208 15.61 -17.11 5.46
N GLY A 209 16.26 -16.17 6.16
CA GLY A 209 17.33 -15.33 5.60
C GLY A 209 16.81 -14.21 4.69
N LEU A 210 15.52 -13.91 4.75
CA LEU A 210 14.95 -12.79 4.02
C LEU A 210 15.47 -11.45 4.53
N LYS A 211 15.79 -10.57 3.58
CA LYS A 211 16.14 -9.17 3.84
C LYS A 211 14.86 -8.35 3.91
N VAL A 212 14.47 -7.95 5.13
CA VAL A 212 13.23 -7.22 5.36
C VAL A 212 13.51 -5.80 5.86
N VAL A 213 12.95 -4.81 5.16
CA VAL A 213 12.91 -3.41 5.62
C VAL A 213 11.60 -3.17 6.36
N HIS A 214 11.68 -2.61 7.57
CA HIS A 214 10.50 -2.27 8.36
C HIS A 214 10.12 -0.81 8.24
N LEU A 215 8.88 -0.61 7.83
CA LEU A 215 8.30 0.70 7.64
C LEU A 215 7.06 0.84 8.52
N VAL A 216 6.86 2.03 9.06
CA VAL A 216 5.61 2.38 9.75
C VAL A 216 5.07 3.64 9.12
N GLU A 217 3.80 3.60 8.75
CA GLU A 217 3.12 4.76 8.21
C GLU A 217 3.01 5.87 9.27
N ILE A 218 3.48 7.06 8.88
CA ILE A 218 3.41 8.25 9.70
C ILE A 218 2.06 8.89 9.44
N THR A 219 1.27 9.03 10.50
CA THR A 219 0.04 9.82 10.47
C THR A 219 0.24 11.07 11.28
N ASP A 220 -0.49 12.13 10.93
CA ASP A 220 -0.46 13.40 11.67
C ASP A 220 -1.00 13.25 13.12
N ASN A 221 -1.46 12.06 13.53
CA ASN A 221 -1.97 11.73 14.85
C ASN A 221 -0.98 10.97 15.77
N ASN A 222 0.24 10.62 15.32
CA ASN A 222 1.11 9.71 16.07
C ASN A 222 2.05 10.40 17.09
N ASN A 223 1.45 11.10 18.05
CA ASN A 223 2.06 11.37 19.35
C ASN A 223 1.53 10.41 20.43
N GLU A 224 1.19 9.17 20.07
CA GLU A 224 0.98 8.10 21.05
C GLU A 224 1.71 6.81 20.65
N PRO A 225 2.59 6.27 21.52
CA PRO A 225 3.15 4.95 21.32
C PRO A 225 2.07 3.89 21.49
N LEU A 226 1.96 2.99 20.50
CA LEU A 226 1.23 1.73 20.64
C LEU A 226 1.66 1.02 21.94
N PRO A 227 0.73 0.48 22.76
CA PRO A 227 1.08 -0.14 24.02
C PRO A 227 2.01 -1.32 23.75
N ALA A 228 3.25 -1.19 24.22
CA ALA A 228 4.22 -2.26 24.19
C ALA A 228 3.79 -3.31 25.21
N THR A 229 3.11 -4.37 24.77
CA THR A 229 3.00 -5.59 25.56
C THR A 229 4.36 -6.30 25.50
N ILE A 230 5.29 -5.84 26.33
CA ILE A 230 6.52 -6.58 26.62
C ILE A 230 6.18 -7.56 27.73
N ASN A 231 6.01 -8.84 27.36
CA ASN A 231 6.12 -9.93 28.32
C ASN A 231 7.58 -10.03 28.76
N THR A 232 7.95 -9.27 29.79
CA THR A 232 9.24 -9.43 30.46
C THR A 232 9.20 -10.73 31.28
N ILE A 233 9.73 -11.81 30.72
CA ILE A 233 10.07 -13.01 31.50
C ILE A 233 11.30 -12.66 32.33
N SER A 234 11.08 -12.15 33.54
CA SER A 234 12.13 -12.09 34.55
C SER A 234 12.25 -13.46 35.22
N LYS A 235 13.30 -14.21 34.89
CA LYS A 235 13.75 -15.34 35.71
C LYS A 235 14.14 -14.81 37.09
N THR A 236 13.37 -15.15 38.12
CA THR A 236 13.85 -15.14 39.50
C THR A 236 13.64 -16.52 40.11
N SER A 237 14.75 -17.09 40.54
CA SER A 237 14.82 -18.31 41.33
C SER A 237 14.48 -17.98 42.79
N LYS A 238 13.46 -18.66 43.35
CA LYS A 238 13.51 -19.42 44.61
C LYS A 238 12.11 -19.78 45.12
N SER A 239 11.94 -21.08 45.35
CA SER A 239 11.28 -21.73 46.50
C SER A 239 9.82 -21.39 46.84
N GLY A 240 8.96 -22.43 46.79
CA GLY A 240 7.94 -22.67 47.82
C GLY A 240 6.49 -22.36 47.47
N ASN A 241 5.70 -23.44 47.40
CA ASN A 241 4.26 -23.56 47.68
C ASN A 241 3.19 -22.89 46.78
N SER A 242 2.45 -23.77 46.10
CA SER A 242 1.00 -23.78 45.81
C SER A 242 0.15 -22.61 46.31
N GLU A 243 -0.60 -21.96 45.41
CA GLU A 243 -2.08 -21.90 45.47
C GLU A 243 -2.73 -21.28 44.21
N TYR A 244 -3.99 -21.63 44.00
CA TYR A 244 -4.84 -21.43 42.82
C TYR A 244 -5.08 -19.96 42.41
N ILE A 245 -5.09 -19.70 41.10
CA ILE A 245 -5.52 -18.41 40.50
C ILE A 245 -7.04 -18.40 40.33
N SER A 246 -7.72 -17.46 40.99
CA SER A 246 -9.12 -17.09 40.67
C SER A 246 -9.14 -15.77 39.89
N ILE A 247 -9.71 -15.79 38.69
CA ILE A 247 -9.91 -14.61 37.84
C ILE A 247 -11.27 -13.99 38.21
N LYS A 248 -11.27 -12.74 38.69
CA LYS A 248 -12.47 -11.91 38.77
C LYS A 248 -12.38 -10.80 37.72
N ASN A 249 -13.26 -10.85 36.72
CA ASN A 249 -13.55 -9.74 35.83
C ASN A 249 -14.55 -8.81 36.54
N THR A 250 -14.21 -7.53 36.68
CA THR A 250 -15.17 -6.48 37.08
C THR A 250 -15.36 -5.51 35.93
N TYR A 251 -16.56 -5.54 35.34
CA TYR A 251 -17.11 -4.51 34.48
C TYR A 251 -17.60 -3.34 35.35
N SER A 252 -17.24 -2.11 35.02
CA SER A 252 -17.85 -0.90 35.58
C SER A 252 -18.74 -0.24 34.51
N HIS A 253 -20.03 -0.17 34.81
CA HIS A 253 -20.99 0.73 34.18
C HIS A 253 -20.95 2.04 34.95
N ASP A 254 -20.63 3.15 34.28
CA ASP A 254 -20.94 4.48 34.81
C ASP A 254 -22.21 5.01 34.14
N LYS A 255 -23.19 5.30 35.01
CA LYS A 255 -24.35 6.17 34.78
C LYS A 255 -24.51 7.05 36.02
N SER A 256 -25.13 8.21 35.79
CA SER A 256 -25.51 9.33 36.68
C SER A 256 -24.40 10.36 36.90
N GLU A 257 -24.65 11.66 36.70
CA GLU A 257 -25.90 12.42 36.92
C GLU A 257 -26.42 13.19 35.71
#